data_AF-A0A6A5AXA4-F1
#
_entry.id   AF-A0A6A5AXA4-F1
#
_cell.length_a   1.000
_cell.length_b   1.000
_cell.length_c   1.000
_cell.angle_alpha   90.00
_cell.angle_beta   90.00
_cell.angle_gamma   90.00
#
_symmetry.space_group_name_H-M   'P 1'
#
loop_
_entity.id
_entity.type
_entity.pdbx_description
1 polymer ?
#
loop_
_entity_poly.entity_id
_entity_poly.type
_entity_poly.pdbx_seq_one_letter_code
_entity_poly.pdbx_strand_id
1 'polypeptide(L)'
;MATTATARTRASKEETLVEFKQAFREYLTRSHVAAENEMDSLMHLLEQPLPVCFRLNLDGLESERLKALFSAKFQFPLRTYFHNNVAITPPQPISWYPQANTAWQVACGRVAFSKAAHQPGPVQDFHKCLLEHTDYGNIDRQEAVSMLPVLLLDVQSGHRILDMCASPGSKTTQILDLIADGMVVANDMNKKRAYMLVHRLSRNTLQSAVVTCGPGQLFPGLYTTQDSTNS
;
A
#
# COMPACT_ATOMS: atom_id res chain seq x y z
N MET A 1 13.61 -54.82 21.62
CA MET A 1 14.10 -53.45 21.33
C MET A 1 12.88 -52.55 21.15
N ALA A 2 12.51 -51.80 22.18
CA ALA A 2 11.38 -50.87 22.13
C ALA A 2 11.87 -49.52 21.60
N THR A 3 11.41 -49.13 20.42
CA THR A 3 11.70 -47.84 19.80
C THR A 3 10.93 -46.76 20.55
N THR A 4 11.62 -45.99 21.39
CA THR A 4 11.02 -44.84 22.09
C THR A 4 10.80 -43.73 21.08
N ALA A 5 9.55 -43.56 20.62
CA ALA A 5 9.14 -42.42 19.84
C ALA A 5 9.22 -41.17 20.71
N THR A 6 10.21 -40.32 20.46
CA THR A 6 10.36 -39.02 21.11
C THR A 6 9.24 -38.11 20.59
N ALA A 7 8.24 -37.86 21.42
CA ALA A 7 7.19 -36.89 21.12
C ALA A 7 7.84 -35.49 20.98
N ARG A 8 7.86 -34.94 19.76
CA ARG A 8 8.26 -33.55 19.54
C ARG A 8 7.19 -32.65 20.14
N THR A 9 7.48 -32.07 21.30
CA THR A 9 6.67 -31.00 21.90
C THR A 9 6.63 -29.82 20.93
N ARG A 10 5.45 -29.34 20.58
CA ARG A 10 5.26 -28.21 19.67
C ARG A 10 5.72 -26.93 20.38
N ALA A 11 6.74 -26.26 19.85
CA ALA A 11 7.25 -24.99 20.39
C ALA A 11 6.14 -23.94 20.50
N SER A 12 6.22 -23.10 21.52
CA SER A 12 5.30 -21.98 21.72
C SER A 12 5.49 -20.91 20.64
N LYS A 13 4.47 -20.06 20.42
CA LYS A 13 4.53 -18.96 19.44
C LYS A 13 5.67 -17.97 19.74
N GLU A 14 5.98 -17.76 21.01
CA GLU A 14 7.06 -16.86 21.45
C GLU A 14 8.43 -17.44 21.11
N GLU A 15 8.67 -18.73 21.39
CA GLU A 15 9.91 -19.42 20.99
C GLU A 15 10.13 -19.39 19.48
N THR A 16 9.06 -19.62 18.69
CA THR A 16 9.13 -19.57 17.23
C THR A 16 9.49 -18.17 16.70
N LEU A 17 9.01 -17.11 17.36
CA LEU A 17 9.32 -15.73 16.96
C LEU A 17 10.77 -15.37 17.28
N VAL A 18 11.29 -15.82 18.43
CA VAL A 18 12.70 -15.61 18.80
C VAL A 18 13.62 -16.29 17.79
N GLU A 19 13.36 -17.55 17.46
CA GLU A 19 14.11 -18.29 16.43
C GLU A 19 14.06 -17.59 15.06
N PHE A 20 12.89 -17.13 14.64
CA PHE A 20 12.74 -16.37 13.40
C PHE A 20 13.56 -15.07 13.41
N LYS A 21 13.51 -14.29 14.50
CA LYS A 21 14.27 -13.03 14.62
C LYS A 21 15.77 -13.29 14.54
N GLN A 22 16.27 -14.36 15.13
CA GLN A 22 17.68 -14.74 15.03
C GLN A 22 18.06 -15.12 13.60
N ALA A 23 17.30 -16.01 12.96
CA ALA A 23 17.55 -16.40 11.57
C ALA A 23 17.48 -15.22 10.60
N PHE A 24 16.54 -14.29 10.84
CA PHE A 24 16.39 -13.09 10.02
C PHE A 24 17.56 -12.11 10.20
N ARG A 25 18.08 -11.95 11.43
CA ARG A 25 19.31 -11.19 11.67
C ARG A 25 20.49 -11.77 10.89
N GLU A 26 20.69 -13.08 10.97
CA GLU A 26 21.76 -13.76 10.22
C GLU A 26 21.63 -13.54 8.70
N TYR A 27 20.40 -13.60 8.17
CA TYR A 27 20.13 -13.31 6.77
C TYR A 27 20.51 -11.86 6.40
N LEU A 28 20.11 -10.88 7.20
CA LEU A 28 20.41 -9.46 6.94
C LEU A 28 21.92 -9.17 7.02
N THR A 29 22.64 -9.79 7.96
CA THR A 29 24.10 -9.69 8.05
C THR A 29 24.78 -10.28 6.81
N ARG A 30 24.39 -11.50 6.39
CA ARG A 30 24.99 -12.18 5.22
C ARG A 30 24.68 -11.49 3.89
N SER A 31 23.53 -10.82 3.80
CA SER A 31 23.14 -10.04 2.62
C SER A 31 23.72 -8.62 2.63
N HIS A 32 24.51 -8.26 3.64
CA HIS A 32 25.11 -6.94 3.82
C HIS A 32 24.11 -5.78 3.75
N VAL A 33 22.87 -6.04 4.20
CA VAL A 33 21.79 -5.03 4.21
C VAL A 33 22.00 -3.99 5.31
N ALA A 34 22.57 -4.39 6.45
CA ALA A 34 22.88 -3.51 7.56
C ALA A 34 24.22 -3.89 8.18
N ALA A 35 24.97 -2.88 8.64
CA ALA A 35 26.18 -3.10 9.42
C ALA A 35 25.83 -3.63 10.83
N GLU A 36 26.77 -4.33 11.47
CA GLU A 36 26.53 -4.94 12.79
C GLU A 36 26.11 -3.92 13.85
N ASN A 37 26.66 -2.70 13.80
CA ASN A 37 26.33 -1.61 14.71
C ASN A 37 24.93 -1.00 14.49
N GLU A 38 24.30 -1.25 13.34
CA GLU A 38 22.96 -0.76 13.00
C GLU A 38 21.89 -1.83 13.17
N MET A 39 22.28 -3.09 13.28
CA MET A 39 21.38 -4.25 13.27
C MET A 39 20.30 -4.17 14.35
N ASP A 40 20.66 -3.80 15.57
CA ASP A 40 19.68 -3.67 16.67
C ASP A 40 18.67 -2.56 16.42
N SER A 41 19.11 -1.44 15.86
CA SER A 41 18.23 -0.33 15.50
C SER A 41 17.28 -0.72 14.37
N LEU A 42 17.78 -1.42 13.35
CA LEU A 42 16.95 -1.94 12.25
C LEU A 42 15.90 -2.94 12.76
N MET A 43 16.31 -3.91 13.57
CA MET A 43 15.39 -4.91 14.12
C MET A 43 14.33 -4.26 15.01
N HIS A 44 14.71 -3.27 15.82
CA HIS A 44 13.74 -2.49 16.60
C HIS A 44 12.75 -1.73 15.70
N LEU A 45 13.21 -1.14 14.59
CA LEU A 45 12.38 -0.43 13.63
C LEU A 45 11.39 -1.36 12.92
N LEU A 46 11.83 -2.56 12.53
CA LEU A 46 10.98 -3.57 11.87
C LEU A 46 9.85 -4.08 12.77
N GLU A 47 10.00 -3.95 14.09
CA GLU A 47 8.98 -4.27 15.07
C GLU A 47 7.96 -3.13 15.29
N GLN A 48 8.27 -1.92 14.81
CA GLN A 48 7.35 -0.80 14.93
C GLN A 48 6.17 -0.93 13.96
N PRO A 49 4.97 -0.48 14.35
CA PRO A 49 3.83 -0.48 13.45
C PRO A 49 4.06 0.49 12.29
N LEU A 50 3.82 0.03 11.06
CA LEU A 50 3.85 0.90 9.89
C LEU A 50 2.81 2.03 10.00
N PRO A 51 3.13 3.25 9.55
CA PRO A 51 2.16 4.34 9.52
C PRO A 51 0.99 4.01 8.58
N VAL A 52 -0.20 4.51 8.92
CA VAL A 52 -1.34 4.46 7.99
C VAL A 52 -1.14 5.56 6.96
N CYS A 53 -0.94 5.17 5.70
CA CYS A 53 -0.67 6.10 4.61
C CYS A 53 -1.81 6.12 3.59
N PHE A 54 -2.00 7.28 2.95
CA PHE A 54 -2.98 7.48 1.90
C PHE A 54 -2.56 8.60 0.95
N ARG A 55 -3.14 8.60 -0.25
CA ARG A 55 -2.89 9.55 -1.32
C ARG A 55 -4.21 10.12 -1.81
N LEU A 56 -4.22 11.39 -2.18
CA LEU A 56 -5.36 12.05 -2.81
C LEU A 56 -5.30 11.82 -4.31
N ASN A 57 -6.47 11.61 -4.91
CA ASN A 57 -6.57 11.55 -6.35
C ASN A 57 -6.45 12.96 -6.95
N LEU A 58 -5.77 13.06 -8.09
CA LEU A 58 -5.32 14.34 -8.63
C LEU A 58 -6.35 15.03 -9.54
N ASP A 59 -7.30 14.28 -10.11
CA ASP A 59 -8.22 14.76 -11.15
C ASP A 59 -9.46 15.55 -10.64
N GLY A 60 -9.47 16.02 -9.40
CA GLY A 60 -10.70 16.55 -8.77
C GLY A 60 -10.57 17.84 -7.96
N LEU A 61 -11.62 18.67 -8.04
CA LEU A 61 -11.86 19.82 -7.14
C LEU A 61 -11.83 19.41 -5.64
N GLU A 62 -12.17 18.16 -5.34
CA GLU A 62 -12.12 17.63 -3.98
C GLU A 62 -10.69 17.51 -3.43
N SER A 63 -9.67 17.38 -4.28
CA SER A 63 -8.27 17.25 -3.84
C SER A 63 -7.83 18.48 -3.04
N GLU A 64 -8.10 19.69 -3.55
CA GLU A 64 -7.78 20.94 -2.85
C GLU A 64 -8.58 21.11 -1.57
N ARG A 65 -9.87 20.74 -1.59
CA ARG A 65 -10.71 20.78 -0.38
C ARG A 65 -10.17 19.85 0.70
N LEU A 66 -9.77 18.64 0.33
CA LEU A 66 -9.19 17.64 1.24
C LEU A 66 -7.82 18.07 1.77
N LYS A 67 -6.97 18.68 0.95
CA LYS A 67 -5.70 19.29 1.39
C LYS A 67 -5.93 20.30 2.50
N ALA A 68 -6.86 21.23 2.31
CA ALA A 68 -7.22 22.23 3.30
C ALA A 68 -7.81 21.60 4.57
N LEU A 69 -8.67 20.59 4.40
CA LEU A 69 -9.32 19.89 5.50
C LEU A 69 -8.31 19.13 6.38
N PHE A 70 -7.37 18.41 5.78
CA PHE A 70 -6.30 17.69 6.50
C PHE A 70 -5.32 18.66 7.15
N SER A 71 -5.02 19.80 6.52
CA SER A 71 -4.10 20.80 7.07
C SER A 71 -4.70 21.63 8.20
N ALA A 72 -6.04 21.70 8.33
CA ALA A 72 -6.71 22.53 9.33
C ALA A 72 -7.58 21.70 10.29
N LYS A 73 -8.72 21.18 9.80
CA LYS A 73 -9.75 20.56 10.66
C LYS A 73 -9.24 19.33 11.41
N PHE A 74 -8.39 18.53 10.78
CA PHE A 74 -7.92 17.26 11.33
C PHE A 74 -6.59 17.35 12.09
N GLN A 75 -6.10 18.57 12.35
CA GLN A 75 -4.91 18.81 13.17
C GLN A 75 -5.25 18.80 14.67
N PHE A 76 -5.70 17.65 15.18
CA PHE A 76 -5.97 17.46 16.60
C PHE A 76 -4.66 17.36 17.43
N PRO A 77 -4.69 17.69 18.74
CA PRO A 77 -3.46 17.81 19.53
C PRO A 77 -2.68 16.50 19.66
N LEU A 78 -1.35 16.61 19.64
CA LEU A 78 -0.45 15.48 19.83
C LEU A 78 -0.59 14.90 21.23
N ARG A 79 -0.39 13.57 21.35
CA ARG A 79 -0.40 12.85 22.63
C ARG A 79 -1.73 13.00 23.42
N THR A 80 -2.84 13.23 22.73
CA THR A 80 -4.18 13.27 23.34
C THR A 80 -4.93 11.97 23.13
N TYR A 81 -4.79 11.34 21.97
CA TYR A 81 -5.52 10.13 21.61
C TYR A 81 -4.57 8.93 21.59
N PHE A 82 -5.02 7.81 22.16
CA PHE A 82 -4.23 6.58 22.26
C PHE A 82 -5.06 5.32 22.05
N HIS A 83 -4.40 4.25 21.65
CA HIS A 83 -4.89 2.88 21.79
C HIS A 83 -3.75 1.97 22.26
N ASN A 84 -3.91 1.31 23.41
CA ASN A 84 -2.89 0.44 24.02
C ASN A 84 -1.49 1.09 24.05
N ASN A 85 -1.40 2.32 24.59
CA ASN A 85 -0.20 3.15 24.67
C ASN A 85 0.39 3.62 23.32
N VAL A 86 -0.21 3.26 22.19
CA VAL A 86 0.16 3.81 20.89
C VAL A 86 -0.57 5.14 20.70
N ALA A 87 0.19 6.23 20.65
CA ALA A 87 -0.34 7.56 20.35
C ALA A 87 -0.83 7.63 18.91
N ILE A 88 -1.94 8.32 18.67
CA ILE A 88 -2.41 8.66 17.32
C ILE A 88 -2.01 10.09 17.02
N THR A 89 -1.19 10.27 15.99
CA THR A 89 -0.81 11.60 15.49
C THR A 89 -1.92 12.16 14.59
N PRO A 90 -2.05 13.49 14.43
CA PRO A 90 -2.79 14.04 13.31
C PRO A 90 -2.14 13.63 11.98
N PRO A 91 -2.88 13.65 10.86
CA PRO A 91 -2.32 13.37 9.54
C PRO A 91 -1.22 14.39 9.22
N GLN A 92 -0.09 13.89 8.73
CA GLN A 92 1.06 14.69 8.30
C GLN A 92 1.36 14.42 6.81
N PRO A 93 1.73 15.43 6.02
CA PRO A 93 2.14 15.21 4.65
C PRO A 93 3.42 14.38 4.59
N ILE A 94 3.54 13.54 3.56
CA ILE A 94 4.76 12.78 3.28
C ILE A 94 5.74 13.73 2.56
N SER A 95 6.81 14.13 3.25
CA SER A 95 7.69 15.22 2.81
C SER A 95 8.45 14.97 1.51
N TRP A 96 8.75 13.71 1.19
CA TRP A 96 9.45 13.35 -0.04
C TRP A 96 8.52 13.13 -1.23
N TYR A 97 7.19 13.16 -1.03
CA TYR A 97 6.24 12.97 -2.12
C TYR A 97 6.23 14.21 -3.04
N PRO A 98 6.40 14.09 -4.37
CA PRO A 98 6.66 15.24 -5.24
C PRO A 98 5.54 16.28 -5.28
N GLN A 99 4.27 15.83 -5.30
CA GLN A 99 3.13 16.75 -5.31
C GLN A 99 2.80 17.19 -3.88
N ALA A 100 2.80 18.50 -3.66
CA ALA A 100 2.59 19.08 -2.34
C ALA A 100 1.24 18.65 -1.74
N ASN A 101 1.28 18.13 -0.51
CA ASN A 101 0.12 17.77 0.29
C ASN A 101 -0.84 16.77 -0.39
N THR A 102 -0.38 15.92 -1.30
CA THR A 102 -1.22 14.88 -1.93
C THR A 102 -1.01 13.50 -1.32
N ALA A 103 0.06 13.28 -0.58
CA ALA A 103 0.29 12.03 0.16
C ALA A 103 0.47 12.33 1.65
N TRP A 104 -0.16 11.52 2.48
CA TRP A 104 -0.32 11.76 3.92
C TRP A 104 -0.10 10.48 4.71
N GLN A 105 0.30 10.64 5.96
CA GLN A 105 0.53 9.54 6.88
C GLN A 105 0.08 9.84 8.31
N VAL A 106 -0.24 8.78 9.05
CA VAL A 106 -0.63 8.79 10.46
C VAL A 106 0.21 7.75 11.20
N ALA A 107 1.03 8.19 12.15
CA ALA A 107 1.94 7.32 12.88
C ALA A 107 1.23 6.64 14.06
N CYS A 108 0.54 5.53 13.79
CA CYS A 108 -0.06 4.69 14.86
C CYS A 108 -0.31 3.23 14.45
N GLY A 109 -0.13 2.85 13.19
CA GLY A 109 -0.53 1.52 12.73
C GLY A 109 -2.02 1.36 12.50
N ARG A 110 -2.35 0.44 11.59
CA ARG A 110 -3.75 0.18 11.18
C ARG A 110 -4.66 -0.19 12.33
N VAL A 111 -4.17 -1.00 13.27
CA VAL A 111 -4.97 -1.52 14.39
C VAL A 111 -5.31 -0.42 15.38
N ALA A 112 -4.30 0.34 15.84
CA ALA A 112 -4.53 1.44 16.78
C ALA A 112 -5.45 2.51 16.17
N PHE A 113 -5.22 2.86 14.91
CA PHE A 113 -6.07 3.83 14.20
C PHE A 113 -7.54 3.40 14.17
N SER A 114 -7.80 2.17 13.74
CA SER A 114 -9.17 1.63 13.65
C SER A 114 -9.84 1.51 15.01
N LYS A 115 -9.10 1.09 16.05
CA LYS A 115 -9.67 0.89 17.38
C LYS A 115 -9.96 2.21 18.09
N ALA A 116 -9.11 3.22 17.92
CA ALA A 116 -9.33 4.55 18.49
C ALA A 116 -10.52 5.27 17.86
N ALA A 117 -10.81 5.01 16.58
CA ALA A 117 -11.95 5.59 15.87
C ALA A 117 -13.33 5.11 16.38
N HIS A 118 -13.40 4.13 17.30
CA HIS A 118 -14.67 3.76 17.93
C HIS A 118 -15.14 4.76 18.99
N GLN A 119 -14.22 5.54 19.55
CA GLN A 119 -14.56 6.57 20.54
C GLN A 119 -14.97 7.86 19.83
N PRO A 120 -16.09 8.50 20.21
CA PRO A 120 -16.50 9.78 19.64
C PRO A 120 -15.42 10.84 19.78
N GLY A 121 -15.16 11.58 18.69
CA GLY A 121 -14.22 12.70 18.69
C GLY A 121 -13.44 12.83 17.38
N PRO A 122 -12.41 13.72 17.37
CA PRO A 122 -11.68 14.08 16.14
C PRO A 122 -11.06 12.91 15.38
N VAL A 123 -10.58 11.87 16.07
CA VAL A 123 -10.01 10.67 15.43
C VAL A 123 -11.09 9.86 14.71
N GLN A 124 -12.28 9.73 15.30
CA GLN A 124 -13.43 9.08 14.64
C GLN A 124 -13.88 9.88 13.42
N ASP A 125 -14.00 11.20 13.54
CA ASP A 125 -14.40 12.07 12.43
C ASP A 125 -13.42 11.98 11.26
N PHE A 126 -12.11 11.98 11.56
CA PHE A 126 -11.06 11.81 10.57
C PHE A 126 -11.10 10.43 9.92
N HIS A 127 -11.23 9.36 10.71
CA HIS A 127 -11.32 8.00 10.20
C HIS A 127 -12.54 7.81 9.29
N LYS A 128 -13.70 8.38 9.67
CA LYS A 128 -14.92 8.35 8.85
C LYS A 128 -14.71 9.09 7.53
N CYS A 129 -14.17 10.31 7.56
CA CYS A 129 -13.83 11.06 6.36
C CYS A 129 -12.90 10.27 5.43
N LEU A 130 -11.87 9.63 5.99
CA LEU A 130 -10.94 8.81 5.20
C LEU A 130 -11.66 7.64 4.51
N LEU A 131 -12.56 6.94 5.19
CA LEU A 131 -13.32 5.84 4.61
C LEU A 131 -14.28 6.32 3.51
N GLU A 132 -15.06 7.37 3.79
CA GLU A 132 -16.03 7.93 2.83
C GLU A 132 -15.32 8.38 1.54
N HIS A 133 -14.24 9.15 1.67
CA HIS A 133 -13.48 9.60 0.50
C HIS A 133 -12.70 8.48 -0.19
N THR A 134 -12.38 7.37 0.49
CA THR A 134 -11.88 6.15 -0.17
C THR A 134 -12.99 5.49 -1.00
N ASP A 135 -14.22 5.46 -0.50
CA ASP A 135 -15.36 4.88 -1.21
C ASP A 135 -15.80 5.71 -2.41
N TYR A 136 -15.72 7.04 -2.31
CA TYR A 136 -15.91 7.95 -3.43
C TYR A 136 -14.73 7.96 -4.43
N GLY A 137 -13.63 7.27 -4.11
CA GLY A 137 -12.44 7.25 -4.96
C GLY A 137 -11.74 8.60 -5.07
N ASN A 138 -11.82 9.44 -4.03
CA ASN A 138 -11.01 10.66 -3.89
C ASN A 138 -9.69 10.38 -3.16
N ILE A 139 -9.62 9.26 -2.43
CA ILE A 139 -8.46 8.84 -1.66
C ILE A 139 -8.12 7.38 -1.99
N ASP A 140 -6.84 7.13 -2.22
CA ASP A 140 -6.26 5.81 -2.26
C ASP A 140 -5.50 5.50 -0.98
N ARG A 141 -5.87 4.42 -0.30
CA ARG A 141 -5.09 3.90 0.83
C ARG A 141 -3.92 3.08 0.29
N GLN A 142 -2.71 3.60 0.45
CA GLN A 142 -1.49 3.03 -0.11
C GLN A 142 -0.33 3.30 0.84
N GLU A 143 0.46 2.28 1.15
CA GLU A 143 1.69 2.43 1.93
C GLU A 143 2.69 3.34 1.22
N ALA A 144 3.41 4.17 1.98
CA ALA A 144 4.34 5.15 1.45
C ALA A 144 5.38 4.52 0.50
N VAL A 145 6.04 3.44 0.93
CA VAL A 145 7.04 2.73 0.09
C VAL A 145 6.45 2.12 -1.19
N SER A 146 5.14 1.82 -1.19
CA SER A 146 4.44 1.30 -2.38
C SER A 146 4.21 2.37 -3.45
N MET A 147 4.41 3.65 -3.12
CA MET A 147 4.29 4.77 -4.05
C MET A 147 5.56 5.00 -4.88
N LEU A 148 6.72 4.62 -4.35
CA LEU A 148 8.04 4.88 -4.95
C LEU A 148 8.19 4.26 -6.36
N PRO A 149 7.78 3.00 -6.64
CA PRO A 149 8.00 2.41 -7.95
C PRO A 149 7.35 3.19 -9.10
N VAL A 150 6.17 3.78 -8.88
CA VAL A 150 5.48 4.58 -9.90
C VAL A 150 6.16 5.94 -10.09
N LEU A 151 6.64 6.55 -9.00
CA LEU A 151 7.41 7.80 -9.09
C LEU A 151 8.74 7.59 -9.84
N LEU A 152 9.41 6.46 -9.60
CA LEU A 152 10.66 6.10 -10.29
C LEU A 152 10.45 5.66 -11.74
N LEU A 153 9.25 5.16 -12.08
CA LEU A 153 8.87 4.85 -13.46
C LEU A 153 8.72 6.12 -14.31
N ASP A 154 8.63 7.30 -13.68
CA ASP A 154 8.53 8.60 -14.33
C ASP A 154 7.39 8.67 -15.36
N VAL A 155 6.17 8.39 -14.88
CA VAL A 155 4.95 8.40 -15.71
C VAL A 155 4.67 9.81 -16.21
N GLN A 156 4.50 9.94 -17.53
CA GLN A 156 4.15 11.18 -18.21
C GLN A 156 2.82 11.03 -18.96
N SER A 157 2.17 12.17 -19.28
CA SER A 157 0.97 12.17 -20.12
C SER A 157 1.27 11.51 -21.48
N GLY A 158 0.30 10.77 -22.02
CA GLY A 158 0.43 10.07 -23.29
C GLY A 158 1.12 8.70 -23.24
N HIS A 159 1.71 8.32 -22.09
CA HIS A 159 2.35 7.01 -21.95
C HIS A 159 1.36 5.85 -22.14
N ARG A 160 1.90 4.69 -22.53
CA ARG A 160 1.19 3.41 -22.56
C ARG A 160 1.91 2.45 -21.65
N ILE A 161 1.27 2.09 -20.54
CA ILE A 161 1.93 1.39 -19.43
C ILE A 161 1.32 0.01 -19.25
N LEU A 162 2.17 -0.98 -18.99
CA LEU A 162 1.76 -2.33 -18.61
C LEU A 162 2.08 -2.55 -17.12
N ASP A 163 1.03 -2.73 -16.32
CA ASP A 163 1.14 -3.19 -14.94
C ASP A 163 0.85 -4.70 -14.89
N MET A 164 1.91 -5.52 -14.91
CA MET A 164 1.81 -6.98 -15.08
C MET A 164 1.15 -7.72 -13.90
N CYS A 165 1.19 -7.13 -12.70
CA CYS A 165 0.75 -7.71 -11.43
C CYS A 165 -0.07 -6.68 -10.64
N ALA A 166 -1.11 -6.17 -11.28
CA ALA A 166 -1.78 -4.94 -10.90
C ALA A 166 -2.61 -5.03 -9.62
N SER A 167 -3.30 -6.14 -9.34
CA SER A 167 -4.19 -6.20 -8.17
C SER A 167 -3.40 -6.10 -6.85
N PRO A 168 -3.92 -5.39 -5.82
CA PRO A 168 -5.25 -4.80 -5.73
C PRO A 168 -5.41 -3.44 -6.40
N GLY A 169 -4.41 -2.92 -7.12
CA GLY A 169 -4.54 -1.76 -8.00
C GLY A 169 -3.93 -0.45 -7.52
N SER A 170 -3.20 -0.41 -6.40
CA SER A 170 -2.74 0.88 -5.84
C SER A 170 -1.71 1.58 -6.71
N LYS A 171 -0.84 0.80 -7.38
CA LYS A 171 0.12 1.35 -8.34
C LYS A 171 -0.58 1.74 -9.63
N THR A 172 -1.51 0.90 -10.09
CA THR A 172 -2.34 1.17 -11.27
C THR A 172 -3.10 2.49 -11.11
N THR A 173 -3.76 2.74 -9.97
CA THR A 173 -4.47 4.01 -9.74
C THR A 173 -3.50 5.18 -9.63
N GLN A 174 -2.35 5.01 -8.98
CA GLN A 174 -1.31 6.04 -8.97
C GLN A 174 -0.78 6.37 -10.36
N ILE A 175 -0.63 5.38 -11.25
CA ILE A 175 -0.27 5.62 -12.65
C ILE A 175 -1.39 6.39 -13.35
N LEU A 176 -2.64 5.99 -13.13
CA LEU A 176 -3.82 6.62 -13.76
C LEU A 176 -3.95 8.09 -13.39
N ASP A 177 -3.64 8.45 -12.15
CA ASP A 177 -3.65 9.83 -11.69
C ASP A 177 -2.54 10.71 -12.30
N LEU A 178 -1.51 10.12 -12.90
CA LEU A 178 -0.42 10.83 -13.54
C LEU A 178 -0.56 10.85 -15.08
N ILE A 179 -1.46 10.03 -15.64
CA ILE A 179 -1.52 9.75 -17.08
C ILE A 179 -2.80 10.35 -17.71
N ALA A 180 -2.77 11.65 -18.02
CA ALA A 180 -3.95 12.35 -18.55
C ALA A 180 -4.42 11.81 -19.92
N ASP A 181 -3.52 11.68 -20.91
CA ASP A 181 -3.86 11.27 -22.28
C ASP A 181 -3.28 9.91 -22.68
N GLY A 182 -3.17 8.98 -21.74
CA GLY A 182 -2.53 7.67 -21.96
C GLY A 182 -3.43 6.48 -21.68
N MET A 183 -2.79 5.31 -21.54
CA MET A 183 -3.49 4.07 -21.22
C MET A 183 -2.65 3.17 -20.32
N VAL A 184 -3.32 2.47 -19.41
CA VAL A 184 -2.73 1.42 -18.58
C VAL A 184 -3.38 0.07 -18.91
N VAL A 185 -2.57 -0.92 -19.26
CA VAL A 185 -2.99 -2.32 -19.28
C VAL A 185 -2.65 -2.91 -17.92
N ALA A 186 -3.67 -3.24 -17.14
CA ALA A 186 -3.56 -3.74 -15.79
C ALA A 186 -3.88 -5.24 -15.75
N ASN A 187 -2.85 -6.06 -15.60
CA ASN A 187 -2.94 -7.51 -15.62
C ASN A 187 -2.83 -8.11 -14.20
N ASP A 188 -3.61 -9.14 -13.89
CA ASP A 188 -3.31 -10.03 -12.77
C ASP A 188 -3.64 -11.48 -13.16
N MET A 189 -2.77 -12.43 -12.82
CA MET A 189 -2.96 -13.84 -13.19
C MET A 189 -4.17 -14.48 -12.48
N ASN A 190 -4.56 -13.97 -11.31
CA ASN A 190 -5.62 -14.55 -10.51
C ASN A 190 -6.96 -13.84 -10.80
N LYS A 191 -7.95 -14.61 -11.28
CA LYS A 191 -9.29 -14.11 -11.63
C LYS A 191 -9.98 -13.34 -10.50
N LYS A 192 -9.90 -13.81 -9.25
CA LYS A 192 -10.52 -13.13 -8.10
C LYS A 192 -9.86 -11.77 -7.83
N ARG A 193 -8.54 -11.71 -7.96
CA ARG A 193 -7.74 -10.50 -7.81
C ARG A 193 -8.00 -9.51 -8.96
N ALA A 194 -8.04 -9.99 -10.19
CA ALA A 194 -8.43 -9.19 -11.35
C ALA A 194 -9.85 -8.61 -11.19
N TYR A 195 -10.80 -9.37 -10.64
CA TYR A 195 -12.14 -8.85 -10.34
C TYR A 195 -12.14 -7.74 -9.29
N MET A 196 -11.35 -7.89 -8.21
CA MET A 196 -11.17 -6.81 -7.21
C MET A 196 -10.55 -5.56 -7.83
N LEU A 197 -9.62 -5.73 -8.75
CA LEU A 197 -9.02 -4.63 -9.51
C LEU A 197 -10.07 -3.90 -10.35
N VAL A 198 -10.94 -4.61 -11.09
CA VAL A 198 -12.05 -3.99 -11.83
C VAL A 198 -12.92 -3.13 -10.92
N HIS A 199 -13.36 -3.67 -9.78
CA HIS A 199 -14.19 -2.93 -8.82
C HIS A 199 -13.47 -1.70 -8.23
N ARG A 200 -12.15 -1.76 -8.07
CA ARG A 200 -11.38 -0.60 -7.63
C ARG A 200 -11.32 0.47 -8.72
N LEU A 201 -10.99 0.08 -9.94
CA LEU A 201 -10.83 1.02 -11.06
C LEU A 201 -12.17 1.62 -11.52
N SER A 202 -13.28 0.88 -11.36
CA SER A 202 -14.63 1.35 -11.71
C SER A 202 -15.09 2.57 -10.93
N ARG A 203 -14.42 2.91 -9.82
CA ARG A 203 -14.80 4.05 -9.00
C ARG A 203 -14.51 5.38 -9.69
N ASN A 204 -13.43 5.53 -10.48
CA ASN A 204 -13.08 6.80 -11.15
C ASN A 204 -12.13 6.70 -12.37
N THR A 205 -11.63 5.52 -12.78
CA THR A 205 -10.41 5.47 -13.63
C THR A 205 -10.48 4.56 -14.87
N LEU A 206 -11.64 3.97 -15.18
CA LEU A 206 -11.75 3.02 -16.30
C LEU A 206 -11.57 3.63 -17.70
N GLN A 207 -11.66 4.95 -17.86
CA GLN A 207 -11.52 5.56 -19.19
C GLN A 207 -10.14 5.35 -19.81
N SER A 208 -9.10 5.25 -18.98
CA SER A 208 -7.70 5.10 -19.41
C SER A 208 -7.10 3.75 -19.01
N ALA A 209 -7.93 2.76 -18.64
CA ALA A 209 -7.46 1.47 -18.13
C ALA A 209 -8.12 0.28 -18.82
N VAL A 210 -7.32 -0.73 -19.17
CA VAL A 210 -7.77 -2.05 -19.66
C VAL A 210 -7.35 -3.10 -18.65
N VAL A 211 -8.30 -3.90 -18.15
CA VAL A 211 -7.99 -5.00 -17.24
C VAL A 211 -7.88 -6.32 -18.01
N THR A 212 -6.76 -7.02 -17.86
CA THR A 212 -6.54 -8.37 -18.41
C THR A 212 -6.32 -9.38 -17.29
N CYS A 213 -6.55 -10.66 -17.60
CA CYS A 213 -6.32 -11.74 -16.65
C CYS A 213 -5.56 -12.89 -17.32
N GLY A 214 -4.26 -12.94 -17.13
CA GLY A 214 -3.42 -14.01 -17.65
C GLY A 214 -2.01 -14.03 -17.05
N PRO A 215 -1.20 -15.04 -17.41
CA PRO A 215 0.20 -15.07 -17.01
C PRO A 215 0.96 -13.89 -17.62
N GLY A 216 1.57 -13.05 -16.77
CA GLY A 216 2.31 -11.86 -17.20
C GLY A 216 3.48 -12.17 -18.15
N GLN A 217 4.03 -13.39 -18.06
CA GLN A 217 5.11 -13.89 -18.91
C GLN A 217 4.74 -13.97 -20.40
N LEU A 218 3.43 -13.95 -20.73
CA LEU A 218 2.95 -13.96 -22.10
C LEU A 218 2.92 -12.56 -22.73
N PHE A 219 3.29 -11.51 -22.00
CA PHE A 219 3.39 -10.16 -22.53
C PHE A 219 4.81 -9.83 -23.04
N PRO A 220 4.93 -9.01 -24.10
CA PRO A 220 3.89 -8.78 -25.11
C PRO A 220 3.70 -10.08 -25.91
N GLY A 221 2.45 -10.46 -26.21
CA GLY A 221 2.20 -11.65 -27.01
C GLY A 221 2.96 -11.56 -28.33
N LEU A 222 3.95 -12.43 -28.52
CA LEU A 222 4.67 -12.54 -29.80
C LEU A 222 3.75 -13.26 -30.78
N TYR A 223 2.82 -12.51 -31.39
CA TYR A 223 1.96 -13.04 -32.43
C TYR A 223 2.72 -13.02 -33.75
N THR A 224 2.99 -14.20 -34.31
CA THR A 224 3.47 -14.27 -35.70
C THR A 224 2.26 -14.18 -36.62
N THR A 225 2.42 -13.61 -37.83
CA THR A 225 1.33 -13.49 -38.81
C THR A 225 0.71 -14.83 -39.24
N GLN A 226 1.29 -15.97 -38.84
CA GLN A 226 0.74 -17.31 -39.09
C GLN A 226 -0.29 -17.75 -38.03
N ASP A 227 -0.36 -17.08 -36.89
CA ASP A 227 -1.29 -17.43 -35.80
C ASP A 227 -2.71 -16.85 -36.04
N SER A 228 -2.89 -15.96 -37.02
CA SER A 228 -4.18 -15.34 -37.35
C SER A 228 -5.09 -16.17 -38.26
N THR A 229 -4.68 -17.36 -38.70
CA THR A 229 -5.45 -18.18 -39.66
C THR A 229 -6.11 -19.44 -39.08
N ASN A 230 -6.01 -19.71 -37.78
CA ASN A 230 -6.62 -20.91 -37.16
C ASN A 230 -7.56 -20.57 -35.99
N SER A 231 -8.50 -19.66 -36.21
CA SER A 231 -9.70 -19.51 -35.37
C SER A 231 -10.96 -19.63 -36.20
#